data_AF-A0A3C0DYC8-F1
#
_entry.id   AF-A0A3C0DYC8-F1
#
_cell.length_a   1.000
_cell.length_b   1.000
_cell.length_c   1.000
_cell.angle_alpha   90.00
_cell.angle_beta   90.00
_cell.angle_gamma   90.00
#
_symmetry.space_group_name_H-M   'P 1'
#
loop_
_entity.id
_entity.type
_entity.pdbx_description
1 polymer ?
#
loop_
_entity_poly.entity_id
_entity_poly.type
_entity_poly.pdbx_seq_one_letter_code
_entity_poly.pdbx_strand_id
1 'polypeptide(L)'
;FPEGLSVSMPLRRDGVSRGRAWWFGQLSAVVEPVAAVIGAVAVMAMRPILPYALAFAAGAMIYVVIEEVIPETQRDKYTDIATLGFIGGFIVMMSLDVGLG
;
A
#
# COMPACT_ATOMS: atom_id res chain seq x y z
N PHE A 1 5.00 -6.05 -1.17
CA PHE A 1 3.91 -5.19 -0.69
C PHE A 1 4.22 -4.73 0.72
N PRO A 2 4.39 -3.42 0.95
CA PRO A 2 4.82 -2.87 2.23
C PRO A 2 3.70 -2.75 3.28
N GLU A 3 2.47 -3.21 3.00
CA GLU A 3 1.33 -3.04 3.93
C GLU A 3 1.41 -3.93 5.18
N GLY A 4 1.97 -5.14 5.09
CA GLY A 4 2.28 -5.94 6.28
C GLY A 4 3.34 -5.29 7.20
N LEU A 5 4.22 -4.46 6.62
CA LEU A 5 5.15 -3.60 7.35
C LEU A 5 4.45 -2.34 7.91
N SER A 6 3.50 -1.76 7.18
CA SER A 6 2.72 -0.59 7.63
C SER A 6 1.70 -0.91 8.73
N VAL A 7 1.26 -2.16 8.89
CA VAL A 7 0.42 -2.59 10.04
C VAL A 7 1.30 -3.00 11.24
N SER A 8 2.46 -3.60 11.01
CA SER A 8 3.34 -4.06 12.10
C SER A 8 4.19 -2.94 12.73
N MET A 9 4.41 -1.83 12.01
CA MET A 9 5.18 -0.68 12.50
C MET A 9 4.40 0.21 13.50
N PRO A 10 3.12 0.56 13.29
CA PRO A 10 2.26 1.19 14.29
C PRO A 10 1.98 0.26 15.49
N LEU A 11 1.70 -1.04 15.26
CA LEU A 11 1.52 -2.00 16.37
C LEU A 11 2.78 -2.16 17.24
N ARG A 12 3.98 -1.92 16.67
CA ARG A 12 5.23 -1.83 17.46
C ARG A 12 5.32 -0.53 18.25
N ARG A 13 4.81 0.59 17.73
CA ARG A 13 4.68 1.85 18.48
C ARG A 13 3.72 1.71 19.66
N ASP A 14 2.69 0.87 19.54
CA ASP A 14 1.74 0.54 20.62
C ASP A 14 2.20 -0.57 21.59
N GLY A 15 3.47 -1.01 21.52
CA GLY A 15 4.08 -1.87 22.55
C GLY A 15 3.84 -3.38 22.40
N VAL A 16 3.37 -3.86 21.25
CA VAL A 16 3.11 -5.30 21.04
C VAL A 16 4.41 -6.07 20.75
N SER A 17 4.57 -7.24 21.40
CA SER A 17 5.75 -8.12 21.26
C SER A 17 6.03 -8.52 19.80
N ARG A 18 7.32 -8.58 19.42
CA ARG A 18 7.84 -8.82 18.05
C ARG A 18 7.16 -9.98 17.29
N GLY A 19 6.80 -11.06 17.99
CA GLY A 19 6.14 -12.24 17.39
C GLY A 19 4.67 -12.01 17.02
N ARG A 20 3.91 -11.25 17.83
CA ARG A 20 2.49 -10.94 17.54
C ARG A 20 2.34 -9.93 16.41
N ALA A 21 3.19 -8.90 16.37
CA ALA A 21 3.19 -7.93 15.27
C ALA A 21 3.52 -8.58 13.91
N TRP A 22 4.41 -9.57 13.91
CA TRP A 22 4.70 -10.37 12.71
C TRP A 22 3.51 -11.25 12.32
N TRP A 23 2.82 -11.85 13.30
CA TRP A 23 1.71 -12.75 13.00
C TRP A 23 0.50 -12.03 12.40
N PHE A 24 0.17 -10.85 12.93
CA PHE A 24 -0.88 -10.00 12.37
C PHE A 24 -0.51 -9.45 10.99
N GLY A 25 0.76 -9.10 10.75
CA GLY A 25 1.23 -8.69 9.43
C GLY A 25 1.08 -9.78 8.38
N GLN A 26 1.30 -11.05 8.76
CA GLN A 26 1.10 -12.20 7.88
C GLN A 26 -0.37 -12.54 7.63
N LEU A 27 -1.22 -12.45 8.65
CA LEU A 27 -2.65 -12.67 8.50
C LEU A 27 -3.28 -11.68 7.52
N SER A 28 -2.87 -10.41 7.54
CA SER A 28 -3.31 -9.41 6.54
C SER A 28 -2.80 -9.75 5.14
N ALA A 29 -1.54 -10.19 5.02
CA ALA A 29 -0.94 -10.54 3.73
C ALA A 29 -1.60 -11.77 3.07
N VAL A 30 -2.26 -12.66 3.84
CA VAL A 30 -2.98 -13.82 3.28
C VAL A 30 -4.33 -13.42 2.67
N VAL A 31 -4.93 -12.32 3.11
CA VAL A 31 -6.21 -11.84 2.56
C VAL A 31 -6.04 -11.31 1.13
N GLU A 32 -4.87 -10.77 0.79
CA GLU A 32 -4.57 -10.25 -0.54
C GLU A 32 -4.67 -11.29 -1.67
N PRO A 33 -4.01 -12.48 -1.60
CA PRO A 33 -4.18 -13.52 -2.62
C PRO A 33 -5.63 -13.96 -2.81
N VAL A 34 -6.39 -14.07 -1.72
CA VAL A 34 -7.79 -14.51 -1.77
C VAL A 34 -8.65 -13.46 -2.49
N ALA A 35 -8.48 -12.19 -2.12
CA ALA A 35 -9.17 -11.08 -2.77
C ALA A 35 -8.74 -10.92 -4.24
N ALA A 36 -7.45 -11.10 -4.55
CA ALA A 36 -6.91 -11.02 -5.90
C ALA A 36 -7.50 -12.10 -6.82
N VAL A 37 -7.64 -13.34 -6.35
CA VAL A 37 -8.25 -14.43 -7.12
C VAL A 37 -9.73 -14.15 -7.38
N ILE A 38 -10.48 -13.70 -6.37
CA ILE A 38 -11.90 -13.34 -6.53
C ILE A 38 -12.05 -12.15 -7.50
N GLY A 39 -11.21 -11.13 -7.34
CA GLY A 39 -11.17 -9.96 -8.22
C GLY A 39 -10.84 -10.35 -9.67
N ALA A 40 -9.88 -11.24 -9.89
CA ALA A 40 -9.55 -11.74 -11.22
C ALA A 40 -10.71 -12.48 -11.90
N VAL A 41 -11.47 -13.28 -11.13
CA VAL A 41 -12.68 -13.95 -11.63
C VAL A 41 -13.79 -12.94 -11.97
N ALA A 42 -14.00 -11.94 -11.12
CA ALA A 42 -14.99 -10.87 -11.38
C ALA A 42 -14.62 -10.02 -12.61
N VAL A 43 -13.34 -9.70 -12.78
CA VAL A 43 -12.78 -8.95 -13.91
C VAL A 43 -13.04 -9.68 -15.24
N MET A 44 -12.94 -11.01 -15.27
CA MET A 44 -13.23 -11.80 -16.47
C MET A 44 -14.69 -11.64 -16.96
N ALA A 45 -15.63 -11.44 -16.05
CA ALA A 45 -17.05 -11.24 -16.37
C ALA A 45 -17.39 -9.78 -16.75
N MET A 46 -16.59 -8.81 -16.32
CA MET A 46 -16.93 -7.38 -16.39
C MET A 46 -15.92 -6.52 -17.18
N ARG A 47 -15.40 -7.04 -18.31
CA ARG A 47 -14.40 -6.34 -19.16
C ARG A 47 -14.70 -4.87 -19.50
N PRO A 48 -15.96 -4.44 -19.77
CA PRO A 48 -16.22 -3.04 -20.11
C PRO A 48 -16.13 -2.08 -18.91
N ILE A 49 -16.34 -2.57 -17.69
CA ILE A 49 -16.34 -1.73 -16.47
C ILE A 49 -14.94 -1.60 -15.86
N LEU A 50 -13.99 -2.44 -16.30
CA LEU A 50 -12.62 -2.42 -15.81
C LEU A 50 -11.94 -1.05 -15.80
N PRO A 51 -11.94 -0.27 -16.90
CA PRO A 51 -11.24 1.01 -16.91
C PRO A 51 -11.84 2.00 -15.91
N TYR A 52 -13.16 1.96 -15.70
CA TYR A 52 -13.82 2.79 -14.69
C TYR A 52 -13.47 2.34 -13.27
N ALA A 53 -13.42 1.03 -13.02
CA ALA A 53 -13.02 0.49 -11.73
C ALA A 53 -11.53 0.78 -11.41
N LEU A 54 -10.64 0.68 -12.41
CA LEU A 54 -9.23 1.03 -12.26
C LEU A 54 -9.03 2.53 -12.03
N ALA A 55 -9.77 3.38 -12.76
CA ALA A 55 -9.74 4.82 -12.53
C ALA A 55 -10.24 5.18 -11.11
N PHE A 56 -11.29 4.50 -10.64
CA PHE A 56 -11.79 4.66 -9.28
C PHE A 56 -10.76 4.21 -8.24
N ALA A 57 -10.12 3.05 -8.43
CA ALA A 57 -9.07 2.56 -7.54
C ALA A 57 -7.86 3.51 -7.50
N ALA A 58 -7.43 4.03 -8.67
CA ALA A 58 -6.36 5.02 -8.74
C ALA A 58 -6.72 6.31 -7.97
N GLY A 59 -7.95 6.80 -8.11
CA GLY A 59 -8.45 7.96 -7.36
C GLY A 59 -8.47 7.73 -5.85
N ALA A 60 -8.93 6.55 -5.40
CA ALA A 60 -8.95 6.19 -3.98
C ALA A 60 -7.52 6.15 -3.39
N MET A 61 -6.55 5.59 -4.12
CA MET A 61 -5.15 5.55 -3.67
C MET A 61 -4.52 6.95 -3.59
N ILE A 62 -4.83 7.85 -4.54
CA ILE A 62 -4.36 9.24 -4.49
C ILE A 62 -4.93 9.96 -3.25
N TYR A 63 -6.22 9.79 -2.98
CA TYR A 63 -6.88 10.37 -1.80
C TYR A 63 -6.22 9.91 -0.50
N VAL A 64 -6.02 8.60 -0.31
CA VAL A 64 -5.37 8.02 0.88
C VAL A 64 -3.95 8.57 1.06
N VAL A 65 -3.16 8.69 -0.02
CA VAL A 65 -1.82 9.26 0.06
C VAL A 65 -1.84 10.71 0.52
N ILE A 66 -2.76 11.52 -0.01
CA ILE A 66 -2.84 12.95 0.31
C ILE A 66 -3.36 13.18 1.73
N GLU A 67 -4.41 12.46 2.14
CA GLU A 67 -5.06 12.71 3.43
C GLU A 67 -4.46 11.95 4.60
N GLU A 68 -3.87 10.77 4.37
CA GLU A 68 -3.32 9.96 5.46
C GLU A 68 -1.79 10.01 5.46
N VAL A 69 -1.15 9.69 4.32
CA VAL A 69 0.32 9.49 4.28
C VAL A 69 1.08 10.82 4.44
N ILE A 70 0.70 11.87 3.70
CA ILE A 70 1.37 13.17 3.81
C ILE A 70 1.26 13.74 5.24
N PRO A 71 0.08 13.85 5.87
CA PRO A 71 -0.02 14.39 7.23
C PRO A 71 0.70 13.54 8.28
N GLU A 72 0.68 12.21 8.14
CA GLU A 72 1.38 11.32 9.07
C GLU A 72 2.90 11.53 9.00
N THR A 73 3.46 11.73 7.81
CA THR A 73 4.90 12.03 7.65
C THR A 73 5.30 13.41 8.18
N GLN A 74 4.38 14.37 8.18
CA GLN A 74 4.62 15.73 8.72
C GLN A 74 4.48 15.79 10.25
N ARG A 75 3.82 14.82 10.87
CA ARG A 75 3.70 14.71 12.34
C ARG A 75 4.99 14.25 13.01
N ASP A 76 5.84 13.52 12.30
CA ASP A 76 7.13 13.07 12.80
C ASP A 76 8.22 14.13 12.57
N LYS A 77 9.18 14.27 13.49
CA LYS A 77 10.24 15.30 13.44
C LYS A 77 11.25 15.14 12.29
N TYR A 78 11.06 14.16 11.40
CA TYR A 78 11.99 13.73 10.35
C TYR A 78 11.42 13.92 8.93
N THR A 79 10.80 15.07 8.68
CA THR A 79 10.13 15.41 7.41
C THR A 79 11.03 15.25 6.18
N ASP A 80 12.31 15.62 6.28
CA ASP A 80 13.27 15.53 5.17
C ASP A 80 13.57 14.07 4.78
N ILE A 81 13.67 13.17 5.77
CA ILE A 81 13.96 11.75 5.54
C ILE A 81 12.74 11.06 4.92
N ALA A 82 11.54 11.41 5.38
CA ALA A 82 10.30 10.90 4.80
C ALA A 82 10.15 11.34 3.33
N THR A 83 10.47 12.59 3.01
CA THR A 83 10.42 13.11 1.63
C THR A 83 11.46 12.45 0.74
N LEU A 84 12.69 12.27 1.21
CA LEU A 84 13.74 11.51 0.50
C LEU A 84 13.32 10.06 0.24
N GLY A 85 12.70 9.41 1.23
CA GLY A 85 12.15 8.06 1.09
C GLY A 85 11.03 7.98 0.05
N PHE A 86 10.14 8.96 0.02
CA PHE A 86 9.08 9.07 -0.99
C PHE A 86 9.65 9.22 -2.40
N ILE A 87 10.60 10.14 -2.60
CA ILE A 87 11.27 10.35 -3.90
C ILE A 87 11.98 9.07 -4.34
N GLY A 88 12.72 8.41 -3.44
CA GLY A 88 13.39 7.15 -3.72
C GLY A 88 12.41 6.04 -4.13
N GLY A 89 11.32 5.87 -3.40
CA GLY A 89 10.27 4.91 -3.73
C GLY A 89 9.58 5.20 -5.07
N PHE A 90 9.31 6.47 -5.35
CA PHE A 90 8.73 6.91 -6.63
C PHE A 90 9.65 6.59 -7.81
N ILE A 91 10.96 6.89 -7.69
CA ILE A 91 11.94 6.57 -8.74
C ILE A 91 12.02 5.06 -8.97
N VAL A 92 12.03 4.25 -7.92
CA VAL A 92 12.05 2.78 -8.05
C VAL A 92 10.79 2.30 -8.76
N MET A 93 9.62 2.78 -8.36
CA MET A 93 8.35 2.39 -8.99
C MET A 93 8.30 2.79 -10.47
N MET A 94 8.71 4.01 -10.82
CA MET A 94 8.78 4.46 -12.21
C MET A 94 9.80 3.67 -13.04
N SER A 95 10.93 3.31 -12.44
CA SER A 95 11.93 2.47 -13.11
C SER A 95 11.41 1.06 -13.37
N LEU A 96 10.65 0.50 -12.43
CA LEU A 96 9.99 -0.81 -12.60
C LEU A 96 8.87 -0.74 -13.64
N ASP A 97 8.07 0.32 -13.67
CA ASP A 97 7.01 0.52 -14.67
C ASP A 97 7.58 0.60 -16.09
N VAL A 98 8.65 1.38 -16.29
CA VAL A 98 9.33 1.49 -17.59
C VAL A 98 10.09 0.20 -17.95
N GLY A 99 10.68 -0.48 -16.97
CA GLY A 99 11.50 -1.67 -17.21
C GLY A 99 10.73 -2.98 -17.38
N LEU A 100 9.55 -3.10 -16.76
CA LEU A 100 8.64 -4.24 -16.88
C LEU A 100 7.45 -3.96 -17.81
N GLY A 101 7.36 -2.74 -18.36
CA GLY A 101 6.33 -2.27 -19.28
C GLY A 101 6.23 -3.08 -20.56
#